data_AF-A0A358NJ39-F1
#
_entry.id   AF-A0A358NJ39-F1
#
_cell.length_a   1.000
_cell.length_b   1.000
_cell.length_c   1.000
_cell.angle_alpha   90.00
_cell.angle_beta   90.00
_cell.angle_gamma   90.00
#
_symmetry.space_group_name_H-M   'P 1'
#
loop_
_entity.id
_entity.type
_entity.pdbx_description
1 polymer ?
#
loop_
_entity_poly.entity_id
_entity_poly.type
_entity_poly.pdbx_seq_one_letter_code
_entity_poly.pdbx_strand_id
1 'polypeptide(L)'
;MDIVDKMQSIIVKISEQDKLDYPIASKLETEFHTCFVSLTGNEQLVKIYETNWSVGAMFYLYSITKMPLSHHEKAFKHHQNIMKFLLAKDEENLRNALMEHLTIVDDTFEVYCRNAASNI
;
A
#
# COMPACT_ATOMS: atom_id res chain seq x y z
N MET A 1 -15.81 -15.15 1.46
CA MET A 1 -15.77 -13.71 1.08
C MET A 1 -14.96 -13.64 -0.19
N ASP A 2 -15.49 -13.00 -1.22
CA ASP A 2 -14.75 -12.80 -2.47
C ASP A 2 -13.49 -11.95 -2.22
N ILE A 3 -12.45 -12.10 -3.05
CA ILE A 3 -11.20 -11.34 -2.88
C ILE A 3 -11.47 -9.84 -3.01
N VAL A 4 -12.36 -9.44 -3.92
CA VAL A 4 -12.69 -8.04 -4.15
C VAL A 4 -13.49 -7.47 -2.97
N ASP A 5 -14.44 -8.23 -2.40
CA ASP A 5 -15.15 -7.84 -1.18
C ASP A 5 -14.18 -7.60 -0.01
N LYS A 6 -13.17 -8.47 0.13
CA LYS A 6 -12.13 -8.33 1.15
C LYS A 6 -11.36 -7.02 0.97
N MET A 7 -10.94 -6.73 -0.27
CA MET A 7 -10.21 -5.50 -0.59
C MET A 7 -11.03 -4.24 -0.28
N GLN A 8 -12.33 -4.24 -0.61
CA GLN A 8 -13.23 -3.14 -0.26
C GLN A 8 -13.33 -2.93 1.25
N SER A 9 -13.49 -4.02 2.02
CA SER A 9 -13.52 -3.96 3.48
C SER A 9 -12.22 -3.40 4.06
N ILE A 10 -11.07 -3.75 3.48
CA ILE A 10 -9.77 -3.24 3.93
C ILE A 10 -9.65 -1.73 3.67
N ILE A 11 -10.05 -1.23 2.50
CA ILE A 11 -10.03 0.22 2.22
C ILE A 11 -10.87 0.99 3.22
N VAL A 12 -12.06 0.49 3.59
CA VAL A 12 -12.88 1.14 4.62
C VAL A 12 -12.11 1.22 5.95
N LYS A 13 -11.41 0.16 6.36
CA LYS A 13 -10.59 0.17 7.59
C LYS A 13 -9.39 1.11 7.50
N ILE A 14 -8.71 1.16 6.35
CA ILE A 14 -7.57 2.07 6.14
C ILE A 14 -8.06 3.53 6.17
N SER A 15 -9.29 3.82 5.72
CA SER A 15 -9.86 5.18 5.75
C SER A 15 -10.03 5.76 7.16
N GLU A 16 -9.98 4.92 8.19
CA GLU A 16 -9.98 5.31 9.60
C GLU A 16 -8.56 5.56 10.15
N GLN A 17 -7.62 5.95 9.26
CA GLN A 17 -6.17 6.07 9.45
C GLN A 17 -5.73 6.79 10.74
N ASP A 18 -6.45 7.81 11.19
CA ASP A 18 -6.10 8.61 12.37
C ASP A 18 -6.13 7.82 13.68
N LYS A 19 -6.68 6.60 13.66
CA LYS A 19 -6.77 5.69 14.81
C LYS A 19 -5.80 4.52 14.73
N LEU A 20 -5.04 4.39 13.63
CA LEU A 20 -4.20 3.23 13.40
C LEU A 20 -2.77 3.47 13.90
N ASP A 21 -2.18 2.44 14.53
CA ASP A 21 -0.73 2.39 14.74
C ASP A 21 -0.04 1.74 13.54
N TYR A 22 1.30 1.88 13.44
CA TYR A 22 2.06 1.31 12.32
C TYR A 22 1.84 -0.20 12.14
N PRO A 23 1.79 -1.04 13.21
CA PRO A 23 1.51 -2.47 13.05
C PRO A 23 0.15 -2.77 12.40
N ILE A 24 -0.92 -2.10 12.82
CA ILE A 24 -2.25 -2.33 12.25
C ILE A 24 -2.31 -1.84 10.80
N ALA A 25 -1.78 -0.64 10.52
CA ALA A 25 -1.73 -0.10 9.17
C ALA A 25 -0.90 -1.00 8.24
N SER A 26 0.29 -1.43 8.66
CA SER A 26 1.14 -2.36 7.91
C SER A 26 0.44 -3.67 7.57
N LYS A 27 -0.32 -4.22 8.53
CA LYS A 27 -1.11 -5.43 8.32
C LYS A 27 -2.20 -5.23 7.26
N LEU A 28 -2.99 -4.17 7.39
CA LEU A 28 -4.07 -3.87 6.44
C LEU A 28 -3.54 -3.63 5.02
N GLU A 29 -2.46 -2.88 4.90
CA GLU A 29 -1.76 -2.62 3.65
C GLU A 29 -1.23 -3.90 3.02
N THR A 30 -0.57 -4.75 3.82
CA THR A 30 -0.08 -6.05 3.35
C THR A 30 -1.24 -6.91 2.85
N GLU A 31 -2.33 -6.98 3.60
CA GLU A 31 -3.51 -7.74 3.21
C GLU A 31 -4.15 -7.21 1.92
N PHE A 32 -4.23 -5.88 1.74
CA PHE A 32 -4.77 -5.27 0.51
C PHE A 32 -3.96 -5.68 -0.72
N HIS A 33 -2.63 -5.52 -0.65
CA HIS A 33 -1.76 -5.82 -1.77
C HIS A 33 -1.70 -7.33 -2.06
N THR A 34 -1.64 -8.18 -1.04
CA THR A 34 -1.70 -9.64 -1.23
C THR A 34 -3.02 -10.06 -1.90
N CYS A 35 -4.15 -9.45 -1.53
CA CYS A 35 -5.42 -9.70 -2.21
C CYS A 35 -5.35 -9.30 -3.69
N PHE A 36 -4.81 -8.12 -4.00
CA PHE A 36 -4.65 -7.66 -5.39
C PHE A 36 -3.81 -8.64 -6.22
N VAL A 37 -2.65 -9.06 -5.72
CA VAL A 37 -1.79 -10.04 -6.40
C VAL A 37 -2.47 -11.40 -6.54
N SER A 38 -3.28 -11.80 -5.56
CA SER A 38 -4.03 -13.07 -5.59
C SER A 38 -5.07 -13.12 -6.72
N LEU A 39 -5.54 -11.97 -7.22
CA LEU A 39 -6.45 -11.92 -8.39
C LEU A 39 -5.82 -12.50 -9.67
N THR A 40 -4.49 -12.62 -9.72
CA THR A 40 -3.79 -13.26 -10.85
C THR A 40 -4.01 -14.77 -10.90
N GLY A 41 -4.47 -15.40 -9.81
CA GLY A 41 -4.56 -16.86 -9.69
C GLY A 41 -3.19 -17.56 -9.68
N ASN A 42 -2.10 -16.83 -9.54
CA ASN A 42 -0.73 -17.35 -9.59
C ASN A 42 -0.12 -17.44 -8.18
N GLU A 43 -0.14 -18.62 -7.59
CA GLU A 43 0.38 -18.87 -6.24
C GLU A 43 1.88 -18.56 -6.10
N GLN A 44 2.68 -18.76 -7.16
CA GLN A 44 4.11 -18.44 -7.12
C GLN A 44 4.32 -16.92 -7.06
N LEU A 45 3.51 -16.14 -7.78
CA LEU A 45 3.56 -14.69 -7.72
C LEU A 45 3.15 -14.18 -6.33
N VAL A 46 2.11 -14.75 -5.73
CA VAL A 46 1.70 -14.43 -4.35
C VAL A 46 2.83 -14.72 -3.38
N LYS A 47 3.47 -15.90 -3.48
CA LYS A 47 4.60 -16.27 -2.62
C LYS A 47 5.80 -15.34 -2.76
N ILE A 48 6.14 -14.94 -3.99
CA ILE A 48 7.20 -13.94 -4.25
C ILE A 48 6.83 -12.61 -3.60
N TYR A 49 5.56 -12.19 -3.73
CA TYR A 49 5.08 -10.95 -3.13
C TYR A 49 5.17 -10.96 -1.61
N GLU A 50 4.70 -12.03 -0.96
CA GLU A 50 4.78 -12.16 0.50
C GLU A 50 6.24 -12.23 0.99
N THR A 51 7.10 -12.94 0.27
CA THR A 51 8.52 -13.11 0.64
C THR A 51 9.33 -11.83 0.45
N ASN A 52 8.95 -10.97 -0.50
CA ASN A 52 9.68 -9.71 -0.73
C ASN A 52 9.54 -8.71 0.44
N TRP A 53 8.47 -8.87 1.25
CA TRP A 53 8.20 -8.06 2.45
C TRP A 53 8.26 -6.53 2.22
N SER A 54 7.96 -6.08 0.99
CA SER A 54 8.08 -4.69 0.57
C SER A 54 7.24 -3.72 1.40
N VAL A 55 5.96 -4.04 1.62
CA VAL A 55 5.06 -3.25 2.46
C VAL A 55 5.56 -3.19 3.91
N GLY A 56 6.02 -4.32 4.45
CA GLY A 56 6.56 -4.38 5.81
C GLY A 56 7.81 -3.52 5.99
N ALA A 57 8.73 -3.57 5.03
CA ALA A 57 9.94 -2.75 5.01
C ALA A 57 9.62 -1.25 5.00
N MET A 58 8.61 -0.83 4.21
CA MET A 58 8.16 0.57 4.16
C MET A 58 7.61 1.04 5.51
N PHE A 59 6.74 0.25 6.14
CA PHE A 59 6.19 0.58 7.46
C PHE A 59 7.24 0.58 8.57
N TYR A 60 8.27 -0.27 8.45
CA TYR A 60 9.43 -0.21 9.32
C TYR A 60 10.16 1.15 9.18
N LEU A 61 10.41 1.60 7.94
CA LEU A 61 11.02 2.91 7.68
C LEU A 61 10.18 4.08 8.23
N TYR A 62 8.86 4.04 8.08
CA TYR A 62 7.97 5.05 8.67
C TYR A 62 8.09 5.10 10.19
N SER A 63 8.14 3.93 10.84
CA SER A 63 8.23 3.84 12.30
C SER A 63 9.53 4.43 12.85
N ILE A 64 10.68 4.13 12.21
CA ILE A 64 11.99 4.61 12.69
C ILE A 64 12.19 6.10 12.40
N THR A 65 11.56 6.63 11.35
CA THR A 65 11.60 8.07 11.00
C THR A 65 10.53 8.88 11.70
N LYS A 66 9.62 8.24 12.44
CA LYS A 66 8.43 8.87 13.05
C LYS A 66 7.59 9.64 12.03
N MET A 67 7.52 9.15 10.79
CA MET A 67 6.74 9.78 9.73
C MET A 67 5.25 9.73 10.06
N PRO A 68 4.53 10.86 10.20
CA PRO A 68 3.11 10.83 10.50
C PRO A 68 2.33 10.02 9.47
N LEU A 69 1.44 9.12 9.91
CA LEU A 69 0.64 8.31 8.98
C LEU A 69 -0.25 9.16 8.06
N SER A 70 -0.56 10.40 8.45
CA SER A 70 -1.26 11.38 7.61
C SER A 70 -0.50 11.74 6.33
N HIS A 71 0.83 11.55 6.26
CA HIS A 71 1.58 11.65 5.00
C HIS A 71 1.19 10.57 3.99
N HIS A 72 0.46 9.53 4.40
CA HIS A 72 0.01 8.43 3.54
C HIS A 72 -1.41 8.61 2.98
N GLU A 73 -2.05 9.76 3.19
CA GLU A 73 -3.34 10.10 2.56
C GLU A 73 -3.32 9.90 1.04
N LYS A 74 -2.17 10.18 0.41
CA LYS A 74 -1.95 9.95 -1.03
C LYS A 74 -2.05 8.46 -1.38
N ALA A 75 -1.42 7.58 -0.60
CA ALA A 75 -1.48 6.12 -0.78
C ALA A 75 -2.91 5.59 -0.67
N PHE A 76 -3.64 6.08 0.32
CA PHE A 76 -5.04 5.71 0.52
C PHE A 76 -5.91 6.08 -0.70
N LYS A 77 -5.75 7.31 -1.21
CA LYS A 77 -6.46 7.76 -2.41
C LYS A 77 -6.11 6.90 -3.64
N HIS A 78 -4.87 6.45 -3.74
CA HIS A 78 -4.45 5.56 -4.81
C HIS A 78 -5.15 4.19 -4.72
N HIS A 79 -5.29 3.59 -3.53
CA HIS A 79 -6.05 2.33 -3.37
C HIS A 79 -7.52 2.47 -3.78
N GLN A 80 -8.15 3.60 -3.45
CA GLN A 80 -9.52 3.88 -3.88
C GLN A 80 -9.62 3.94 -5.42
N ASN A 81 -8.66 4.59 -6.08
CA ASN A 81 -8.60 4.64 -7.55
C ASN A 81 -8.38 3.25 -8.15
N ILE A 82 -7.45 2.46 -7.60
CA ILE A 82 -7.20 1.07 -8.01
C ILE A 82 -8.50 0.25 -7.92
N MET A 83 -9.23 0.33 -6.82
CA MET A 83 -10.50 -0.39 -6.69
C MET A 83 -11.56 0.09 -7.67
N LYS A 84 -11.68 1.40 -7.86
CA LYS A 84 -12.62 1.99 -8.82
C LYS A 84 -12.40 1.42 -10.23
N PHE A 85 -11.15 1.44 -10.71
CA PHE A 85 -10.83 0.98 -12.06
C PHE A 85 -10.87 -0.55 -12.19
N LEU A 86 -10.47 -1.28 -11.15
CA LEU A 86 -10.61 -2.74 -11.09
C LEU A 86 -12.07 -3.18 -11.23
N LEU A 87 -12.98 -2.57 -10.48
CA LEU A 87 -14.42 -2.88 -10.52
C LEU A 87 -15.06 -2.50 -11.86
N ALA A 88 -14.59 -1.41 -12.47
CA ALA A 88 -15.01 -0.98 -13.79
C ALA A 88 -14.43 -1.84 -14.93
N LYS A 89 -13.47 -2.73 -14.63
CA LYS A 89 -12.66 -3.47 -15.62
C LYS A 89 -11.96 -2.55 -16.62
N ASP A 90 -11.54 -1.38 -16.15
CA ASP A 90 -10.85 -0.35 -16.93
C ASP A 90 -9.34 -0.58 -16.84
N GLU A 91 -8.80 -1.41 -17.75
CA GLU A 91 -7.41 -1.85 -17.70
C GLU A 91 -6.42 -0.68 -17.85
N GLU A 92 -6.70 0.26 -18.74
CA GLU A 92 -5.82 1.39 -19.02
C GLU A 92 -5.67 2.28 -17.77
N ASN A 93 -6.80 2.69 -17.18
CA ASN A 93 -6.75 3.53 -15.99
C ASN A 93 -6.30 2.75 -14.74
N LEU A 94 -6.58 1.45 -14.66
CA LEU A 94 -6.03 0.61 -13.60
C LEU A 94 -4.50 0.56 -13.67
N ARG A 95 -3.93 0.38 -14.87
CA ARG A 95 -2.48 0.40 -15.09
C ARG A 95 -1.87 1.73 -14.68
N ASN A 96 -2.49 2.84 -15.10
CA ASN A 96 -2.03 4.18 -14.74
C ASN A 96 -2.07 4.41 -13.22
N ALA A 97 -3.16 4.01 -12.55
CA ALA A 97 -3.30 4.12 -11.10
C ALA A 97 -2.26 3.26 -10.34
N LEU A 98 -1.91 2.08 -10.85
CA LEU A 98 -0.84 1.26 -10.28
C LEU A 98 0.53 1.92 -10.42
N MET A 99 0.83 2.51 -11.57
CA MET A 99 2.10 3.23 -11.78
C MET A 99 2.21 4.46 -10.87
N GLU A 100 1.12 5.21 -10.71
CA GLU A 100 1.05 6.33 -9.77
C GLU A 100 1.21 5.88 -8.32
N HIS A 101 0.66 4.71 -7.95
CA HIS A 101 0.82 4.14 -6.62
C HIS A 101 2.28 3.81 -6.28
N LEU A 102 3.04 3.30 -7.24
CA LEU A 102 4.43 2.93 -7.02
C LEU A 102 5.34 4.13 -6.72
N THR A 103 4.98 5.35 -7.14
CA THR A 103 5.81 6.54 -6.86
C THR A 103 5.92 6.86 -5.37
N ILE A 104 5.02 6.33 -4.54
CA ILE A 104 5.07 6.52 -3.08
C ILE A 104 6.34 5.91 -2.48
N VAL A 105 6.85 4.85 -3.11
CA VAL A 105 8.11 4.21 -2.69
C VAL A 105 9.27 5.19 -2.86
N ASP A 106 9.34 5.85 -4.02
CA ASP A 106 10.37 6.85 -4.31
C ASP A 106 10.23 8.05 -3.37
N ASP A 107 9.01 8.59 -3.23
CA ASP A 107 8.70 9.72 -2.33
C ASP A 107 9.19 9.43 -0.88
N THR A 108 8.92 8.22 -0.38
CA THR A 108 9.33 7.79 0.95
C THR A 108 10.85 7.66 1.07
N PHE A 109 11.47 7.02 0.09
CA PHE A 109 12.91 6.81 0.09
C PHE A 109 13.65 8.15 0.11
N GLU A 110 13.19 9.12 -0.67
CA GLU A 110 13.75 10.48 -0.64
C GLU A 110 13.61 11.14 0.74
N VAL A 111 12.45 11.04 1.39
CA VAL A 111 12.26 11.59 2.74
C VAL A 111 13.21 10.93 3.73
N TYR A 112 13.36 9.60 3.67
CA TYR A 112 14.31 8.87 4.48
C TYR A 112 15.74 9.38 4.27
N CYS A 113 16.19 9.50 3.02
CA CYS A 113 17.53 9.99 2.69
C CYS A 113 17.77 11.42 3.23
N ARG A 114 16.80 12.33 3.07
CA ARG A 114 16.89 13.70 3.61
C ARG A 114 17.02 13.70 5.14
N ASN A 115 16.23 12.89 5.83
CA ASN A 115 16.24 12.82 7.28
C ASN A 115 17.49 12.10 7.83
N ALA A 116 17.99 11.07 7.15
CA ALA A 116 19.22 10.38 7.52
C ALA A 116 20.44 11.30 7.34
N ALA A 117 20.50 12.08 6.27
CA ALA A 117 21.58 13.06 6.04
C ALA A 117 21.58 14.22 7.03
N SER A 118 20.43 14.52 7.66
CA SER A 118 20.31 15.57 8.68
C SER A 118 20.77 15.15 10.09
N ASN A 119 21.13 13.87 10.26
CA ASN A 119 21.59 13.27 11.53
C ASN A 119 23.09 12.93 11.52
N ILE A 120 23.85 13.43 10.54
CA ILE A 120 25.32 13.37 10.44
C ILE A 120 25.86 14.79 10.45
#